data_AF-A0A2N5FRM8-F1
#
_entry.id   AF-A0A2N5FRM8-F1
#
_cell.length_a   1.000
_cell.length_b   1.000
_cell.length_c   1.000
_cell.angle_alpha   90.00
_cell.angle_beta   90.00
_cell.angle_gamma   90.00
#
_symmetry.space_group_name_H-M   'P 1'
#
loop_
_entity.id
_entity.type
_entity.pdbx_description
1 polymer ?
#
loop_
_entity_poly.entity_id
_entity_poly.type
_entity_poly.pdbx_seq_one_letter_code
_entity_poly.pdbx_strand_id
1 'polypeptide(L)'
;MKNIWQEDDEYYKLEPLKDKEVERAEKKLKVKLPKSYIYLLKIQNGGYINYNSFPSNVPTSWADDHINIDHILGIGEEKGILESEYLIKEWGLPKNIVLVSGSGHSWVALDYRNTKVEPTVIYIDMESEQIIELAPNFDIFLNGLYVEKAELEDIYLEQEGRHWTPDELNTALSTTNEQEITLALNYLYENTKGNEHLIEQSLVVLLQNPVIDIKQLAVNFAHHFNEEGILSSVVVQEMISIIRKDKEIDYYADMYFSEKLR
;
A
#
# COMPACT_ATOMS: atom_id res chain seq x y z
N MET A 1 -24.02 -9.77 -5.30
CA MET A 1 -22.87 -8.97 -4.84
C MET A 1 -21.74 -9.14 -5.84
N LYS A 2 -20.99 -8.07 -6.10
CA LYS A 2 -19.76 -8.13 -6.91
C LYS A 2 -18.75 -9.01 -6.16
N ASN A 3 -18.00 -9.88 -6.86
CA ASN A 3 -16.93 -10.63 -6.22
C ASN A 3 -15.87 -9.61 -5.77
N ILE A 4 -15.68 -9.48 -4.46
CA ILE A 4 -14.70 -8.56 -3.90
C ILE A 4 -13.38 -9.25 -3.61
N TRP A 5 -13.34 -10.58 -3.55
CA TRP A 5 -12.20 -11.34 -3.08
C TRP A 5 -11.17 -11.53 -4.20
N GLN A 6 -9.89 -11.46 -3.84
CA GLN A 6 -8.80 -11.91 -4.71
C GLN A 6 -8.77 -13.44 -4.76
N GLU A 7 -8.47 -14.02 -5.93
CA GLU A 7 -8.50 -15.48 -6.12
C GLU A 7 -7.15 -16.15 -5.79
N ASP A 8 -6.03 -15.43 -5.91
CA ASP A 8 -4.69 -16.01 -5.93
C ASP A 8 -3.95 -16.00 -4.57
N ASP A 9 -4.50 -15.36 -3.53
CA ASP A 9 -3.88 -15.28 -2.20
C ASP A 9 -4.84 -15.76 -1.07
N GLU A 10 -4.38 -16.77 -0.33
CA GLU A 10 -5.14 -17.42 0.75
C GLU A 10 -4.68 -17.03 2.15
N TYR A 11 -3.75 -16.08 2.33
CA TYR A 11 -3.12 -15.82 3.63
C TYR A 11 -4.10 -15.49 4.76
N TYR A 12 -5.13 -14.69 4.47
CA TYR A 12 -6.22 -14.30 5.40
C TYR A 12 -7.51 -15.12 5.19
N LYS A 13 -7.50 -16.08 4.26
CA LYS A 13 -8.67 -16.89 3.94
C LYS A 13 -8.80 -18.02 4.95
N LEU A 14 -9.88 -17.99 5.72
CA LEU A 14 -10.17 -19.02 6.72
C LEU A 14 -11.12 -20.09 6.18
N GLU A 15 -11.29 -21.15 6.95
CA GLU A 15 -12.27 -22.20 6.68
C GLU A 15 -13.68 -21.63 6.50
N PRO A 16 -14.52 -22.22 5.62
CA PRO A 16 -15.87 -21.75 5.36
C PRO A 16 -16.69 -21.55 6.63
N LEU A 17 -17.28 -20.36 6.74
CA LEU A 17 -17.96 -19.89 7.94
C LEU A 17 -19.26 -20.67 8.20
N LYS A 18 -19.39 -21.22 9.41
CA LYS A 18 -20.59 -21.91 9.90
C LYS A 18 -21.34 -21.03 10.89
N ASP A 19 -22.67 -21.18 10.94
CA ASP A 19 -23.53 -20.37 11.84
C ASP A 19 -23.11 -20.47 13.31
N LYS A 20 -22.68 -21.66 13.76
CA LYS A 20 -22.17 -21.89 15.12
C LYS A 20 -20.92 -21.06 15.45
N GLU A 21 -20.10 -20.73 14.45
CA GLU A 21 -18.87 -19.94 14.63
C GLU A 21 -19.22 -18.47 14.80
N VAL A 22 -20.23 -17.98 14.06
CA VAL A 22 -20.80 -16.65 14.26
C VAL A 22 -21.35 -16.49 15.67
N GLU A 23 -22.18 -17.43 16.14
CA GLU A 23 -22.74 -17.40 17.49
C GLU A 23 -21.64 -17.40 18.58
N ARG A 24 -20.60 -18.22 18.40
CA ARG A 24 -19.44 -18.26 19.29
C ARG A 24 -18.70 -16.94 19.29
N ALA A 25 -18.47 -16.34 18.12
CA ALA A 25 -17.76 -15.07 17.98
C ALA A 25 -18.51 -13.93 18.66
N GLU A 26 -19.81 -13.79 18.37
CA GLU A 26 -20.68 -12.80 19.01
C GLU A 26 -20.70 -12.93 20.53
N LYS A 27 -20.74 -14.17 21.05
CA LYS A 27 -20.70 -14.44 22.49
C LYS A 27 -19.35 -14.08 23.11
N LYS A 28 -18.24 -14.40 22.46
CA LYS A 28 -16.87 -14.10 22.93
C LYS A 28 -16.62 -12.60 22.93
N LEU A 29 -16.96 -11.92 21.83
CA LEU A 29 -16.80 -10.48 21.64
C LEU A 29 -17.88 -9.64 22.37
N LYS A 30 -18.97 -10.27 22.84
CA LYS A 30 -20.11 -9.65 23.54
C LYS A 30 -20.79 -8.55 22.71
N VAL A 31 -20.96 -8.82 21.42
CA VAL A 31 -21.58 -7.91 20.44
C VAL A 31 -22.43 -8.70 19.44
N LYS A 32 -23.25 -8.00 18.66
CA LYS A 32 -23.89 -8.55 17.46
C LYS A 32 -23.20 -8.01 16.22
N LEU A 33 -22.64 -8.92 15.42
CA LEU A 33 -21.91 -8.56 14.21
C LEU A 33 -22.86 -8.00 13.14
N PRO A 34 -22.42 -7.07 12.28
CA PRO A 34 -23.25 -6.53 11.21
C PRO A 34 -23.75 -7.64 10.29
N LYS A 35 -25.01 -7.55 9.86
CA LYS A 35 -25.58 -8.58 8.97
C LYS A 35 -24.85 -8.63 7.62
N SER A 36 -24.47 -7.48 7.08
CA SER A 36 -23.72 -7.37 5.83
C SER A 36 -22.34 -8.01 5.93
N TYR A 37 -21.67 -7.85 7.08
CA TYR A 37 -20.38 -8.49 7.35
C TYR A 37 -20.51 -10.01 7.41
N ILE A 38 -21.49 -10.55 8.15
CA ILE A 38 -21.74 -12.00 8.21
C ILE A 38 -22.08 -12.54 6.81
N TYR A 39 -22.92 -11.83 6.04
CA TYR A 39 -23.30 -12.24 4.69
C TYR A 39 -22.09 -12.33 3.77
N LEU A 40 -21.20 -11.33 3.83
CA LEU A 40 -19.94 -11.33 3.10
C LEU A 40 -19.08 -12.54 3.49
N LEU A 41 -18.91 -12.78 4.80
CA LEU A 41 -18.07 -13.88 5.28
C LEU A 41 -18.62 -15.29 5.01
N LYS A 42 -19.92 -15.41 4.78
CA LYS A 42 -20.53 -16.67 4.31
C LYS A 42 -20.18 -17.01 2.86
N ILE A 43 -19.81 -16.02 2.06
CA ILE A 43 -19.29 -16.23 0.70
C ILE A 43 -17.83 -16.71 0.80
N GLN A 44 -17.00 -16.00 1.57
CA GLN A 44 -15.63 -16.38 1.89
C GLN A 44 -15.24 -15.81 3.25
N ASN A 45 -14.69 -16.66 4.13
CA ASN A 45 -14.41 -16.28 5.52
C ASN A 45 -13.06 -15.56 5.66
N GLY A 46 -13.00 -14.33 5.18
CA GLY A 46 -11.80 -13.50 5.19
C GLY A 46 -10.92 -13.72 3.96
N GLY A 47 -9.95 -12.83 3.76
CA GLY A 47 -9.06 -12.85 2.60
C GLY A 47 -8.71 -11.46 2.11
N TYR A 48 -7.80 -11.41 1.14
CA TYR A 48 -7.52 -10.20 0.38
C TYR A 48 -8.69 -9.83 -0.53
N ILE A 49 -8.84 -8.53 -0.78
CA ILE A 49 -9.90 -7.95 -1.59
C ILE A 49 -9.32 -7.24 -2.81
N ASN A 50 -10.09 -7.16 -3.89
CA ASN A 50 -9.71 -6.51 -5.15
C ASN A 50 -9.73 -4.98 -5.06
N TYR A 51 -10.20 -4.42 -3.95
CA TYR A 51 -10.25 -2.99 -3.68
C TYR A 51 -9.18 -2.65 -2.67
N ASN A 52 -8.43 -1.58 -2.92
CA ASN A 52 -7.30 -1.18 -2.09
C ASN A 52 -7.57 0.11 -1.28
N SER A 53 -8.73 0.75 -1.45
CA SER A 53 -9.00 2.04 -0.81
C SER A 53 -10.45 2.30 -0.38
N PHE A 54 -10.62 3.21 0.58
CA PHE A 54 -11.90 3.80 1.00
C PHE A 54 -11.76 5.30 1.23
N PRO A 55 -12.70 6.15 0.77
CA PRO A 55 -12.57 7.61 0.85
C PRO A 55 -12.57 8.13 2.28
N SER A 56 -11.77 9.16 2.54
CA SER A 56 -11.69 9.89 3.81
C SER A 56 -11.82 11.38 3.57
N ASN A 57 -12.62 12.07 4.38
CA ASN A 57 -12.70 13.54 4.35
C ASN A 57 -11.62 14.21 5.21
N VAL A 58 -10.75 13.41 5.83
CA VAL A 58 -9.67 13.86 6.72
C VAL A 58 -8.38 13.18 6.27
N PRO A 59 -7.28 13.94 6.08
CA PRO A 59 -5.98 13.36 5.75
C PRO A 59 -5.50 12.35 6.79
N THR A 60 -4.88 11.28 6.31
CA THR A 60 -4.25 10.23 7.13
C THR A 60 -2.73 10.31 6.98
N SER A 61 -1.99 9.48 7.71
CA SER A 61 -0.54 9.35 7.51
C SER A 61 -0.18 8.77 6.14
N TRP A 62 -1.15 8.16 5.44
CA TRP A 62 -0.95 7.50 4.15
C TRP A 62 -1.35 8.36 2.95
N ALA A 63 -2.52 9.00 3.02
CA ALA A 63 -3.07 9.80 1.92
C ALA A 63 -4.00 10.92 2.41
N ASP A 64 -4.16 11.96 1.58
CA ASP A 64 -4.94 13.15 1.89
C ASP A 64 -6.46 12.92 1.88
N ASP A 65 -6.96 11.99 1.08
CA ASP A 65 -8.38 11.84 0.76
C ASP A 65 -8.91 10.40 0.84
N HIS A 66 -8.09 9.44 1.29
CA HIS A 66 -8.50 8.04 1.45
C HIS A 66 -7.67 7.29 2.48
N ILE A 67 -8.13 6.08 2.81
CA ILE A 67 -7.37 5.09 3.58
C ILE A 67 -6.99 3.92 2.68
N ASN A 68 -5.87 3.26 2.99
CA ASN A 68 -5.54 1.97 2.39
C ASN A 68 -6.26 0.82 3.12
N ILE A 69 -6.76 -0.15 2.36
CA ILE A 69 -7.29 -1.41 2.87
C ILE A 69 -7.15 -2.49 1.82
N ASP A 70 -6.53 -3.61 2.16
CA ASP A 70 -6.22 -4.69 1.21
C ASP A 70 -6.90 -6.03 1.56
N HIS A 71 -7.37 -6.20 2.79
CA HIS A 71 -8.02 -7.43 3.24
C HIS A 71 -9.20 -7.17 4.18
N ILE A 72 -10.02 -8.20 4.34
CA ILE A 72 -11.05 -8.28 5.38
C ILE A 72 -10.77 -9.52 6.22
N LEU A 73 -10.65 -9.34 7.53
CA LEU A 73 -10.49 -10.45 8.47
C LEU A 73 -11.77 -11.28 8.54
N GLY A 74 -11.60 -12.60 8.61
CA GLY A 74 -12.70 -13.55 8.81
C GLY A 74 -13.06 -13.75 10.29
N ILE A 75 -14.09 -14.55 10.53
CA ILE A 75 -14.41 -15.07 11.86
C ILE A 75 -13.61 -16.35 12.09
N GLY A 76 -12.59 -16.24 12.93
CA GLY A 76 -11.77 -17.36 13.36
C GLY A 76 -10.76 -16.92 14.42
N GLU A 77 -10.06 -17.91 14.97
CA GLU A 77 -8.86 -17.70 15.78
C GLU A 77 -7.66 -17.66 14.83
N GLU A 78 -6.63 -16.88 15.14
CA GLU A 78 -5.45 -16.63 14.28
C GLU A 78 -5.80 -16.06 12.91
N LYS A 79 -5.39 -14.80 12.64
CA LYS A 79 -5.72 -14.04 11.43
C LYS A 79 -7.21 -13.80 11.25
N GLY A 80 -7.94 -13.69 12.36
CA GLY A 80 -9.37 -13.45 12.39
C GLY A 80 -9.78 -12.52 13.52
N ILE A 81 -11.03 -12.08 13.51
CA ILE A 81 -11.50 -11.06 14.44
C ILE A 81 -11.46 -11.48 15.92
N LEU A 82 -11.30 -12.78 16.22
CA LEU A 82 -11.20 -13.24 17.61
C LEU A 82 -9.88 -12.86 18.28
N GLU A 83 -8.91 -12.35 17.51
CA GLU A 83 -7.68 -11.74 18.02
C GLU A 83 -7.85 -10.27 18.43
N SER A 84 -9.01 -9.65 18.15
CA SER A 84 -9.25 -8.23 18.44
C SER A 84 -8.90 -7.85 19.88
N GLU A 85 -9.29 -8.65 20.88
CA GLU A 85 -9.00 -8.34 22.29
C GLU A 85 -7.49 -8.33 22.59
N TYR A 86 -6.75 -9.25 21.99
CA TYR A 86 -5.29 -9.31 22.13
C TYR A 86 -4.64 -8.10 21.44
N LEU A 87 -4.99 -7.84 20.18
CA LEU A 87 -4.43 -6.74 19.38
C LEU A 87 -4.77 -5.37 19.97
N ILE A 88 -5.99 -5.17 20.46
CA ILE A 88 -6.40 -3.93 21.15
C ILE A 88 -5.49 -3.67 22.36
N LYS A 89 -5.15 -4.71 23.12
CA LYS A 89 -4.25 -4.56 24.28
C LYS A 89 -2.81 -4.30 23.85
N GLU A 90 -2.32 -5.06 22.87
CA GLU A 90 -0.94 -4.96 22.38
C GLU A 90 -0.64 -3.57 21.83
N TRP A 91 -1.56 -3.03 21.03
CA TRP A 91 -1.40 -1.75 20.33
C TRP A 91 -2.01 -0.56 21.07
N GLY A 92 -2.56 -0.76 22.28
CA GLY A 92 -3.14 0.32 23.07
C GLY A 92 -4.40 0.95 22.46
N LEU A 93 -5.15 0.20 21.65
CA LEU A 93 -6.32 0.69 20.92
C LEU A 93 -7.52 0.94 21.86
N PRO A 94 -8.55 1.68 21.41
CA PRO A 94 -9.80 1.82 22.15
C PRO A 94 -10.43 0.47 22.47
N LYS A 95 -10.94 0.31 23.70
CA LYS A 95 -11.71 -0.87 24.08
C LYS A 95 -13.10 -0.86 23.44
N ASN A 96 -13.73 -2.03 23.37
CA ASN A 96 -15.07 -2.24 22.79
C ASN A 96 -15.14 -1.91 21.28
N ILE A 97 -14.10 -2.27 20.54
CA ILE A 97 -14.11 -2.30 19.09
C ILE A 97 -13.81 -3.73 18.62
N VAL A 98 -14.10 -4.03 17.36
CA VAL A 98 -13.71 -5.30 16.72
C VAL A 98 -12.92 -4.97 15.47
N LEU A 99 -11.68 -5.45 15.39
CA LEU A 99 -10.79 -5.20 14.26
C LEU A 99 -11.24 -6.08 13.09
N VAL A 100 -11.45 -5.47 11.92
CA VAL A 100 -11.89 -6.17 10.71
C VAL A 100 -10.87 -6.07 9.57
N SER A 101 -9.86 -5.22 9.70
CA SER A 101 -8.68 -5.16 8.84
C SER A 101 -7.58 -4.35 9.54
N GLY A 102 -6.36 -4.43 9.03
CA GLY A 102 -5.25 -3.56 9.42
C GLY A 102 -4.00 -4.29 9.92
N SER A 103 -3.00 -3.50 10.25
CA SER A 103 -1.70 -3.93 10.79
C SER A 103 -1.20 -2.90 11.81
N GLY A 104 -0.05 -3.12 12.43
CA GLY A 104 0.46 -2.27 13.53
C GLY A 104 0.43 -0.75 13.30
N HIS A 105 0.45 -0.29 12.06
CA HIS A 105 0.40 1.13 11.68
C HIS A 105 -1.03 1.70 11.63
N SER A 106 -2.02 0.89 11.25
CA SER A 106 -3.40 1.35 11.13
C SER A 106 -4.42 0.22 11.15
N TRP A 107 -5.63 0.53 11.64
CA TRP A 107 -6.68 -0.46 11.85
C TRP A 107 -8.03 0.02 11.35
N VAL A 108 -8.76 -0.86 10.66
CA VAL A 108 -10.19 -0.67 10.39
C VAL A 108 -10.98 -1.49 11.40
N ALA A 109 -11.92 -0.85 12.09
CA ALA A 109 -12.65 -1.46 13.19
C ALA A 109 -14.15 -1.14 13.19
N LEU A 110 -14.93 -2.07 13.71
CA LEU A 110 -16.34 -1.87 14.07
C LEU A 110 -16.42 -1.26 15.47
N ASP A 111 -17.02 -0.07 15.60
CA ASP A 111 -17.05 0.69 16.85
C ASP A 111 -18.27 0.38 17.73
N TYR A 112 -18.09 -0.52 18.70
CA TYR A 112 -19.11 -0.90 19.68
C TYR A 112 -19.01 -0.12 21.00
N ARG A 113 -18.32 1.03 21.04
CA ARG A 113 -18.24 1.87 22.26
C ARG A 113 -19.61 2.39 22.66
N ASN A 114 -20.46 2.71 21.68
CA ASN A 114 -21.78 3.32 21.89
C ASN A 114 -22.97 2.43 21.48
N THR A 115 -22.72 1.25 20.90
CA THR A 115 -23.77 0.31 20.47
C THR A 115 -23.32 -1.15 20.65
N LYS A 116 -24.28 -2.08 20.55
CA LYS A 116 -24.03 -3.53 20.51
C LYS A 116 -24.49 -4.19 19.20
N VAL A 117 -25.11 -3.42 18.31
CA VAL A 117 -25.65 -3.85 17.01
C VAL A 117 -25.35 -2.78 15.97
N GLU A 118 -25.06 -3.18 14.73
CA GLU A 118 -24.85 -2.27 13.58
C GLU A 118 -23.99 -1.02 13.93
N PRO A 119 -22.74 -1.23 14.39
CA PRO A 119 -21.83 -0.14 14.71
C PRO A 119 -21.35 0.62 13.47
N THR A 120 -20.82 1.82 13.71
CA THR A 120 -20.05 2.56 12.71
C THR A 120 -18.74 1.84 12.41
N VAL A 121 -18.16 2.12 11.24
CA VAL A 121 -16.82 1.68 10.86
C VAL A 121 -15.87 2.84 11.06
N ILE A 122 -14.78 2.60 11.78
CA ILE A 122 -13.75 3.59 12.07
C ILE A 122 -12.40 3.14 11.50
N TYR A 123 -11.57 4.12 11.18
CA TYR A 123 -10.14 3.96 10.93
C TYR A 123 -9.36 4.49 12.13
N ILE A 124 -8.33 3.77 12.54
CA ILE A 124 -7.42 4.18 13.60
C ILE A 124 -6.04 4.29 12.95
N ASP A 125 -5.53 5.51 12.90
CA ASP A 125 -4.20 5.82 12.40
C ASP A 125 -3.26 5.96 13.60
N MET A 126 -2.29 5.04 13.71
CA MET A 126 -1.37 5.04 14.83
C MET A 126 -0.25 6.06 14.68
N GLU A 127 0.07 6.48 13.46
CA GLU A 127 1.17 7.41 13.19
C GLU A 127 0.76 8.85 13.43
N SER A 128 -0.47 9.20 13.05
CA SER A 128 -1.05 10.52 13.32
C SER A 128 -1.91 10.59 14.59
N GLU A 129 -1.99 9.47 15.35
CA GLU A 129 -2.73 9.34 16.61
C GLU A 129 -4.20 9.78 16.53
N GLN A 130 -4.89 9.44 15.43
CA GLN A 130 -6.27 9.85 15.19
C GLN A 130 -7.23 8.68 14.94
N ILE A 131 -8.52 8.94 15.18
CA ILE A 131 -9.62 8.02 14.87
C ILE A 131 -10.61 8.74 13.96
N ILE A 132 -10.88 8.15 12.80
CA ILE A 132 -11.75 8.71 11.76
C ILE A 132 -12.97 7.81 11.63
N GLU A 133 -14.17 8.39 11.61
CA GLU A 133 -15.38 7.64 11.24
C GLU A 133 -15.45 7.53 9.71
N LEU A 134 -15.37 6.31 9.19
CA LEU A 134 -15.40 6.04 7.75
C LEU A 134 -16.84 5.91 7.22
N ALA A 135 -17.67 5.15 7.94
CA ALA A 135 -19.02 4.86 7.50
C ALA A 135 -19.96 4.62 8.69
N PRO A 136 -21.26 4.95 8.54
CA PRO A 136 -22.24 4.75 9.61
C PRO A 136 -22.58 3.28 9.87
N ASN A 137 -22.24 2.37 8.95
CA ASN A 137 -22.37 0.91 9.11
C ASN A 137 -21.50 0.16 8.09
N PHE A 138 -21.34 -1.15 8.29
CA PHE A 138 -20.49 -1.99 7.45
C PHE A 138 -21.00 -2.13 6.00
N ASP A 139 -22.31 -2.05 5.76
CA ASP A 139 -22.86 -2.14 4.40
C ASP A 139 -22.46 -0.91 3.55
N ILE A 140 -22.53 0.29 4.13
CA ILE A 140 -22.07 1.52 3.48
C ILE A 140 -20.55 1.49 3.28
N PHE A 141 -19.80 1.02 4.28
CA PHE A 141 -18.35 0.83 4.15
C PHE A 141 -18.01 -0.07 2.96
N LEU A 142 -18.63 -1.26 2.91
CA LEU A 142 -18.38 -2.25 1.87
C LEU A 142 -18.70 -1.73 0.47
N ASN A 143 -19.80 -0.97 0.32
CA ASN A 143 -20.19 -0.40 -0.97
C ASN A 143 -19.38 0.83 -1.38
N GLY A 144 -18.64 1.45 -0.46
CA GLY A 144 -17.76 2.59 -0.72
C GLY A 144 -16.32 2.22 -1.05
N LEU A 145 -15.95 0.93 -0.95
CA LEU A 145 -14.63 0.45 -1.38
C LEU A 145 -14.44 0.65 -2.88
N TYR A 146 -13.25 1.11 -3.25
CA TYR A 146 -12.88 1.33 -4.65
C TYR A 146 -11.41 0.95 -4.89
N VAL A 147 -11.04 0.87 -6.17
CA VAL A 147 -9.65 0.69 -6.57
C VAL A 147 -9.06 2.08 -6.76
N GLU A 148 -8.22 2.50 -5.81
CA GLU A 148 -7.29 3.59 -6.04
C GLU A 148 -6.20 3.06 -6.95
N LYS A 149 -5.99 3.72 -8.09
CA LYS A 149 -4.90 3.31 -8.96
C LYS A 149 -3.62 3.78 -8.31
N ALA A 150 -2.62 2.91 -8.22
CA ALA A 150 -1.29 3.39 -7.87
C ALA A 150 -0.92 4.50 -8.86
N GLU A 151 -0.28 5.58 -8.40
CA GLU A 151 0.21 6.64 -9.31
C GLU A 151 1.03 6.05 -10.46
N LEU A 152 1.71 4.93 -10.21
CA LEU A 152 2.39 4.12 -11.22
C LEU A 152 1.48 3.66 -12.36
N GLU A 153 0.26 3.16 -12.10
CA GLU A 153 -0.71 2.75 -13.14
C GLU A 153 -1.21 3.92 -13.99
N ASP A 154 -1.46 5.07 -13.37
CA ASP A 154 -1.84 6.27 -14.13
C ASP A 154 -0.66 6.79 -14.96
N ILE A 155 0.58 6.70 -14.46
CA ILE A 155 1.82 6.97 -15.21
C ILE A 155 2.02 5.96 -16.36
N TYR A 156 1.67 4.68 -16.19
CA TYR A 156 1.71 3.69 -17.28
C TYR A 156 0.67 4.02 -18.37
N LEU A 157 -0.55 4.40 -17.98
CA LEU A 157 -1.59 4.82 -18.93
C LEU A 157 -1.25 6.14 -19.65
N GLU A 158 -0.57 7.07 -18.99
CA GLU A 158 -0.06 8.30 -19.62
C GLU A 158 1.09 8.04 -20.60
N GLN A 159 1.85 6.95 -20.42
CA GLN A 159 2.84 6.51 -21.41
C GLN A 159 2.21 5.87 -22.65
N GLU A 160 1.07 5.17 -22.52
CA GLU A 160 0.40 4.54 -23.65
C GLU A 160 -0.02 5.59 -24.71
N GLY A 161 0.82 5.76 -25.74
CA GLY A 161 0.62 6.67 -26.85
C GLY A 161 1.57 7.88 -26.90
N ARG A 162 2.45 8.06 -25.90
CA ARG A 162 3.48 9.11 -25.92
C ARG A 162 4.66 8.65 -26.79
N HIS A 163 5.00 9.45 -27.80
CA HIS A 163 6.20 9.25 -28.61
C HIS A 163 7.31 10.18 -28.12
N TRP A 164 8.33 9.61 -27.50
CA TRP A 164 9.47 10.37 -26.98
C TRP A 164 10.48 10.72 -28.08
N THR A 165 10.80 12.01 -28.18
CA THR A 165 12.00 12.47 -28.90
C THR A 165 13.19 12.56 -27.93
N PRO A 166 14.44 12.51 -28.43
CA PRO A 166 15.63 12.68 -27.57
C PRO A 166 15.62 14.01 -26.80
N ASP A 167 15.12 15.09 -27.38
CA ASP A 167 15.08 16.41 -26.73
C ASP A 167 14.04 16.46 -25.60
N GLU A 168 12.88 15.84 -25.80
CA GLU A 168 11.85 15.72 -24.75
C GLU A 168 12.34 14.86 -23.59
N LEU A 169 13.03 13.76 -23.91
CA LEU A 169 13.56 12.85 -22.90
C LEU A 169 14.63 13.54 -22.04
N ASN A 170 15.56 14.26 -22.66
CA ASN A 170 16.55 15.08 -21.96
C ASN A 170 15.90 16.18 -21.12
N THR A 171 14.84 16.80 -21.63
CA THR A 171 14.09 17.83 -20.91
C THR A 171 13.46 17.24 -19.66
N ALA A 172 12.70 16.15 -19.80
CA ALA A 172 12.00 15.46 -18.70
C ALA A 172 12.98 15.03 -17.59
N LEU A 173 14.10 14.41 -17.95
CA LEU A 173 15.13 13.93 -17.03
C LEU A 173 15.93 15.06 -16.35
N SER A 174 15.79 16.29 -16.81
CA SER A 174 16.43 17.47 -16.22
C SER A 174 15.48 18.35 -15.40
N THR A 175 14.18 17.99 -15.33
CA THR A 175 13.20 18.77 -14.57
C THR A 175 13.24 18.48 -13.07
N THR A 176 12.40 19.17 -12.30
CA THR A 176 12.05 18.80 -10.92
C THR A 176 10.62 18.28 -10.81
N ASN A 177 9.99 17.92 -11.94
CA ASN A 177 8.66 17.32 -11.95
C ASN A 177 8.83 15.80 -11.90
N GLU A 178 8.47 15.21 -10.76
CA GLU A 178 8.61 13.78 -10.51
C GLU A 178 7.83 12.92 -11.51
N GLN A 179 6.64 13.36 -11.94
CA GLN A 179 5.83 12.63 -12.93
C GLN A 179 6.54 12.60 -14.28
N GLU A 180 7.05 13.74 -14.78
CA GLU A 180 7.77 13.77 -16.06
C GLU A 180 9.04 12.92 -16.03
N ILE A 181 9.77 12.93 -14.90
CA ILE A 181 10.95 12.07 -14.71
C ILE A 181 10.54 10.60 -14.71
N THR A 182 9.48 10.23 -13.98
CA THR A 182 9.00 8.85 -13.92
C THR A 182 8.55 8.34 -15.28
N LEU A 183 7.80 9.14 -16.04
CA LEU A 183 7.38 8.80 -17.41
C LEU A 183 8.60 8.57 -18.33
N ALA A 184 9.63 9.41 -18.21
CA ALA A 184 10.86 9.28 -18.99
C ALA A 184 11.67 8.03 -18.62
N LEU A 185 11.82 7.75 -17.31
CA LEU A 185 12.56 6.59 -16.82
C LEU A 185 11.84 5.27 -17.13
N ASN A 186 10.51 5.23 -17.05
CA ASN A 186 9.72 4.08 -17.47
C ASN A 186 9.86 3.79 -18.97
N TYR A 187 9.78 4.83 -19.82
CA TYR A 187 10.04 4.66 -21.25
C TYR A 187 11.43 4.07 -21.51
N LEU A 188 12.44 4.57 -20.79
CA LEU A 188 13.81 4.06 -20.86
C LEU A 188 13.93 2.62 -20.35
N TYR A 189 13.15 2.24 -19.34
CA TYR A 189 13.10 0.88 -18.82
C TYR A 189 12.56 -0.12 -19.85
N GLU A 190 11.56 0.27 -20.63
CA GLU A 190 11.06 -0.54 -21.74
C GLU A 190 11.96 -0.50 -22.98
N ASN A 191 12.77 0.56 -23.13
CA ASN A 191 13.60 0.83 -24.32
C ASN A 191 15.09 0.95 -23.96
N THR A 192 15.60 0.01 -23.17
CA THR A 192 16.99 0.04 -22.66
C THR A 192 18.04 0.01 -23.76
N LYS A 193 17.81 -0.80 -24.81
CA LYS A 193 18.79 -1.04 -25.87
C LYS A 193 19.05 0.23 -26.69
N GLY A 194 20.29 0.72 -26.65
CA GLY A 194 20.73 1.94 -27.31
C GLY A 194 20.57 3.21 -26.47
N ASN A 195 20.00 3.11 -25.27
CA ASN A 195 19.85 4.21 -24.32
C ASN A 195 20.68 4.02 -23.04
N GLU A 196 21.54 3.00 -22.97
CA GLU A 196 22.26 2.61 -21.74
C GLU A 196 23.08 3.80 -21.18
N HIS A 197 23.78 4.52 -22.05
CA HIS A 197 24.57 5.68 -21.64
C HIS A 197 23.71 6.84 -21.12
N LEU A 198 22.55 7.08 -21.74
CA LEU A 198 21.62 8.12 -21.30
C LEU A 198 21.02 7.77 -19.94
N ILE A 199 20.65 6.50 -19.73
CA ILE A 199 20.14 5.98 -18.45
C ILE A 199 21.17 6.22 -17.35
N GLU A 200 22.42 5.77 -17.56
CA GLU A 200 23.51 5.95 -16.60
C GLU A 200 23.73 7.42 -16.23
N GLN A 201 23.84 8.30 -17.23
CA GLN A 201 24.07 9.73 -17.00
C GLN A 201 22.90 10.39 -16.25
N SER A 202 21.67 10.07 -16.64
CA SER A 202 20.48 10.69 -16.07
C SER A 202 20.29 10.29 -14.61
N LEU A 203 20.49 9.01 -14.28
CA LEU A 203 20.41 8.55 -12.89
C LEU A 203 21.47 9.20 -12.00
N VAL A 204 22.71 9.36 -12.47
CA VAL A 204 23.76 10.08 -11.72
C VAL A 204 23.35 11.54 -11.44
N VAL A 205 22.76 12.22 -12.42
CA VAL A 205 22.26 13.60 -12.25
C VAL A 205 21.08 13.65 -11.28
N LEU A 206 20.11 12.74 -11.41
CA LEU A 206 18.92 12.72 -10.56
C LEU A 206 19.25 12.38 -9.10
N LEU A 207 20.24 11.52 -8.84
CA LEU A 207 20.74 11.24 -7.49
C LEU A 207 21.34 12.47 -6.79
N GLN A 208 21.75 13.49 -7.54
CA GLN A 208 22.29 14.74 -7.02
C GLN A 208 21.24 15.87 -7.00
N ASN A 209 19.98 15.58 -7.31
CA ASN A 209 18.90 16.56 -7.35
C ASN A 209 18.64 17.14 -5.94
N PRO A 210 18.34 18.44 -5.77
CA PRO A 210 18.03 19.00 -4.47
C PRO A 210 16.73 18.49 -3.82
N VAL A 211 15.81 17.87 -4.59
CA VAL A 211 14.53 17.36 -4.10
C VAL A 211 14.68 15.91 -3.66
N ILE A 212 14.34 15.61 -2.40
CA ILE A 212 14.48 14.27 -1.80
C ILE A 212 13.70 13.20 -2.56
N ASP A 213 12.45 13.47 -2.95
CA ASP A 213 11.59 12.50 -3.64
C ASP A 213 12.20 12.07 -4.99
N ILE A 214 12.80 13.02 -5.73
CA ILE A 214 13.53 12.72 -6.98
C ILE A 214 14.76 11.85 -6.73
N LYS A 215 15.49 12.08 -5.63
CA LYS A 215 16.63 11.22 -5.27
C LYS A 215 16.15 9.80 -4.98
N GLN A 216 15.08 9.65 -4.20
CA GLN A 216 14.51 8.34 -3.86
C GLN A 216 14.01 7.61 -5.10
N LEU A 217 13.31 8.31 -6.00
CA LEU A 217 12.90 7.82 -7.31
C LEU A 217 14.10 7.31 -8.11
N ALA A 218 15.17 8.12 -8.21
CA ALA A 218 16.38 7.77 -8.94
C ALA A 218 17.08 6.54 -8.36
N VAL A 219 17.12 6.40 -7.03
CA VAL A 219 17.64 5.21 -6.35
C VAL A 219 16.85 3.96 -6.75
N ASN A 220 15.51 4.03 -6.72
CA ASN A 220 14.64 2.89 -7.05
C ASN A 220 14.85 2.45 -8.51
N PHE A 221 14.84 3.38 -9.45
CA PHE A 221 15.13 3.06 -10.85
C PHE A 221 16.56 2.53 -11.04
N ALA A 222 17.56 3.12 -10.38
CA ALA A 222 18.94 2.63 -10.45
C ALA A 222 19.06 1.17 -9.97
N HIS A 223 18.33 0.80 -8.91
CA HIS A 223 18.26 -0.59 -8.46
C HIS A 223 17.69 -1.50 -9.55
N HIS A 224 16.52 -1.16 -10.12
CA HIS A 224 15.89 -1.99 -11.16
C HIS A 224 16.74 -2.11 -12.42
N PHE A 225 17.31 -1.01 -12.93
CA PHE A 225 18.22 -1.07 -14.09
C PHE A 225 19.48 -1.90 -13.79
N ASN A 226 19.98 -1.90 -12.55
CA ASN A 226 21.10 -2.74 -12.15
C ASN A 226 20.72 -4.23 -12.09
N GLU A 227 19.52 -4.57 -11.59
CA GLU A 227 19.05 -5.95 -11.57
C GLU A 227 18.91 -6.55 -12.97
N GLU A 228 18.46 -5.73 -13.93
CA GLU A 228 18.38 -6.08 -15.35
C GLU A 228 19.75 -6.07 -16.07
N GLY A 229 20.84 -5.71 -15.36
CA GLY A 229 22.19 -5.72 -15.91
C GLY A 229 22.48 -4.61 -16.93
N ILE A 230 21.69 -3.52 -16.89
CA ILE A 230 21.84 -2.38 -17.81
C ILE A 230 22.98 -1.45 -17.37
N LEU A 231 23.16 -1.27 -16.06
CA LEU A 231 24.18 -0.37 -15.53
C LEU A 231 25.57 -1.02 -15.53
N SER A 232 26.57 -0.26 -15.96
CA SER A 232 27.96 -0.69 -15.85
C SER A 232 28.42 -0.68 -14.38
N SER A 233 29.34 -1.58 -14.06
CA SER A 233 29.91 -1.68 -12.70
C SER A 233 30.58 -0.38 -12.24
N VAL A 234 31.14 0.41 -13.17
CA VAL A 234 31.75 1.70 -12.87
C VAL A 234 30.71 2.70 -12.38
N VAL A 235 29.59 2.81 -13.11
CA VAL A 235 28.51 3.73 -12.78
C VAL A 235 27.79 3.30 -11.49
N VAL A 236 27.58 2.00 -11.28
CA VAL A 236 27.01 1.49 -10.02
C VAL A 236 27.86 1.91 -8.82
N GLN A 237 29.19 1.81 -8.90
CA GLN A 237 30.08 2.25 -7.82
C GLN A 237 30.05 3.77 -7.61
N GLU A 238 29.90 4.55 -8.68
CA GLU A 238 29.71 5.99 -8.59
C GLU A 238 28.39 6.34 -7.88
N MET A 239 27.28 5.73 -8.27
CA MET A 239 25.97 5.90 -7.65
C MET A 239 26.00 5.55 -6.17
N ILE A 240 26.59 4.41 -5.79
CA ILE A 240 26.77 4.01 -4.38
C ILE A 240 27.56 5.08 -3.62
N SER A 241 28.60 5.66 -4.24
CA SER A 241 29.39 6.74 -3.62
C SER A 241 28.57 8.01 -3.39
N ILE A 242 27.69 8.37 -4.33
CA ILE A 242 26.78 9.51 -4.20
C ILE A 242 25.80 9.26 -3.06
N ILE A 243 25.11 8.11 -3.10
CA ILE A 243 24.09 7.72 -2.11
C ILE A 243 24.69 7.72 -0.70
N ARG A 244 25.86 7.10 -0.48
CA ARG A 244 26.50 7.03 0.84
C ARG A 244 26.94 8.38 1.41
N LYS A 245 27.10 9.40 0.58
CA LYS A 245 27.49 10.75 1.03
C LYS A 245 26.27 11.61 1.39
N ASP A 246 25.08 11.19 0.97
CA ASP A 246 23.85 11.91 1.18
C ASP A 246 23.05 11.30 2.33
N LYS A 247 22.93 12.05 3.43
CA LYS A 247 22.28 11.59 4.67
C LYS A 247 20.78 11.33 4.52
N GLU A 248 20.16 11.83 3.46
CA GLU A 248 18.73 11.65 3.22
C GLU A 248 18.42 10.30 2.56
N ILE A 249 19.41 9.70 1.90
CA ILE A 249 19.23 8.47 1.09
C ILE A 249 20.31 7.39 1.38
N ASP A 250 21.23 7.62 2.32
CA ASP A 250 22.36 6.72 2.58
C ASP A 250 21.97 5.27 2.88
N TYR A 251 20.84 5.07 3.56
CA TYR A 251 20.29 3.75 3.91
C TYR A 251 20.01 2.88 2.68
N TYR A 252 19.73 3.49 1.52
CA TYR A 252 19.49 2.74 0.29
C TYR A 252 20.73 2.04 -0.26
N ALA A 253 21.93 2.54 0.05
CA ALA A 253 23.16 1.90 -0.38
C ALA A 253 23.26 0.47 0.17
N ASP A 254 22.84 0.26 1.41
CA ASP A 254 22.83 -1.07 2.02
C ASP A 254 21.57 -1.87 1.65
N MET A 255 20.44 -1.20 1.45
CA MET A 255 19.19 -1.85 1.04
C MET A 255 19.28 -2.49 -0.35
N TYR A 256 19.77 -1.75 -1.34
CA TYR A 256 19.73 -2.16 -2.75
C TYR A 256 21.08 -2.60 -3.32
N PHE A 257 22.19 -2.18 -2.70
CA PHE A 257 23.53 -2.39 -3.25
C PHE A 257 24.48 -3.07 -2.25
N SER A 258 23.99 -3.63 -1.14
CA SER A 258 24.83 -4.45 -0.27
C SER A 258 25.25 -5.74 -0.97
N GLU A 259 26.50 -6.16 -0.77
CA GLU A 259 27.06 -7.44 -1.23
C GLU A 259 26.46 -8.65 -0.48
N LYS A 260 25.14 -8.69 -0.27
CA LYS A 260 24.49 -9.90 0.24
C LYS A 260 24.54 -10.98 -0.84
N LEU A 261 25.63 -11.74 -0.81
CA LEU A 261 25.78 -13.16 -1.20
C LEU A 261 24.81 -13.60 -2.31
N ARG A 262 25.16 -13.31 -3.56
CA ARG A 262 24.81 -14.21 -4.69
C ARG A 262 25.89 -15.28 -4.82
#